data_AF-A0A3B8Z724-F1
#
_entry.id   AF-A0A3B8Z724-F1
#
_cell.length_a   1.000
_cell.length_b   1.000
_cell.length_c   1.000
_cell.angle_alpha   90.00
_cell.angle_beta   90.00
_cell.angle_gamma   90.00
#
_symmetry.space_group_name_H-M   'P 1'
#
loop_
_entity.id
_entity.type
_entity.pdbx_description
1 polymer ?
#
loop_
_entity_poly.entity_id
_entity_poly.type
_entity_poly.pdbx_seq_one_letter_code
_entity_poly.pdbx_strand_id
1 'polypeptide(L)' 'TIQFLAQVSRGMPWEFRPTEHQLRVRVGEVNLTSYYARNHSAQGVTGQAVPSVSPVNASRYLHKIECFCFTEQYLEAGE' A
#
# COMPACT_ATOMS: atom_id res chain seq x y z
N THR A 1 11.00 -13.85 -3.24
CA THR A 1 11.06 -12.40 -2.94
C THR A 1 9.77 -11.78 -3.42
N ILE A 2 9.20 -10.87 -2.63
CA ILE A 2 8.04 -10.07 -3.00
C ILE A 2 8.53 -8.67 -3.33
N GLN A 3 7.96 -8.04 -4.35
CA GLN A 3 8.20 -6.65 -4.69
C GLN A 3 6.94 -5.84 -4.41
N PHE A 4 7.12 -4.64 -3.87
CA PHE A 4 6.02 -3.74 -3.53
C PHE A 4 6.04 -2.53 -4.45
N LEU A 5 4.88 -2.27 -5.05
CA LEU A 5 4.64 -1.13 -5.93
C LEU A 5 3.45 -0.34 -5.37
N ALA A 6 3.54 0.97 -5.48
CA ALA A 6 2.49 1.90 -5.10
C ALA A 6 2.34 2.92 -6.22
N GLN A 7 1.10 3.22 -6.57
CA GLN A 7 0.77 4.27 -7.54
C GLN A 7 -0.42 5.05 -7.01
N VAL A 8 -0.37 6.36 -7.22
CA VAL A 8 -1.44 7.31 -6.89
C VAL A 8 -2.16 7.71 -8.18
N SER A 9 -3.48 7.81 -8.10
CA SER A 9 -4.30 8.26 -9.23
C SER A 9 -3.91 9.67 -9.66
N ARG A 10 -3.96 9.94 -10.97
CA ARG A 10 -3.68 11.29 -11.48
C ARG A 10 -4.61 12.31 -10.83
N GLY A 11 -4.02 13.37 -10.26
CA GLY A 11 -4.75 14.44 -9.56
C GLY A 11 -4.99 14.19 -8.07
N MET A 12 -4.66 13.01 -7.54
CA MET A 12 -4.69 12.77 -6.10
C MET A 12 -3.47 13.43 -5.45
N PRO A 13 -3.64 14.37 -4.50
CA PRO A 13 -2.54 15.13 -3.92
C PRO A 13 -1.83 14.33 -2.81
N TRP A 14 -1.70 13.02 -2.98
CA TRP A 14 -1.06 12.14 -2.01
C TRP A 14 0.31 11.70 -2.50
N GLU A 15 1.29 11.66 -1.61
CA GLU A 15 2.48 10.85 -1.78
C GLU A 15 2.21 9.49 -1.14
N PHE A 16 2.27 8.43 -1.94
CA PHE A 16 2.02 7.08 -1.48
C PHE A 16 3.10 6.14 -2.02
N ARG A 17 3.86 5.50 -1.12
CA ARG A 17 4.98 4.62 -1.49
C ARG A 17 5.22 3.54 -0.44
N PRO A 18 5.71 2.35 -0.82
CA PRO A 18 6.13 1.37 0.16
C PRO A 18 7.34 1.89 0.96
N THR A 19 7.46 1.48 2.22
CA THR A 19 8.69 1.75 3.00
C THR A 19 9.85 0.90 2.51
N GLU A 20 9.56 -0.30 1.99
CA GLU A 20 10.52 -1.23 1.42
C GLU A 20 10.03 -1.73 0.05
N HIS A 21 10.85 -1.60 -0.99
CA HIS A 21 10.46 -2.01 -2.35
C HIS A 21 10.56 -3.52 -2.59
N GLN A 22 11.37 -4.24 -1.81
CA GLN A 22 11.55 -5.68 -1.95
C GLN A 22 11.71 -6.34 -0.58
N LEU A 23 11.07 -7.49 -0.40
CA LEU A 23 11.17 -8.28 0.81
C LEU A 23 11.45 -9.74 0.48
N ARG A 24 12.48 -10.31 1.10
CA ARG A 24 12.81 -11.72 0.97
C ARG A 24 12.04 -12.52 2.01
N VAL A 25 10.97 -13.16 1.56
CA VAL A 25 10.10 -13.97 2.41
C VAL A 25 10.47 -15.46 2.35
N ARG A 26 10.14 -16.18 3.42
CA ARG A 26 10.12 -17.65 3.46
C ARG A 26 8.68 -18.13 3.57
N VAL A 27 8.36 -19.24 2.90
CA VAL A 27 7.01 -19.81 2.92
C VAL A 27 6.67 -20.26 4.33
N GLY A 28 5.46 -19.91 4.80
CA GLY A 28 4.99 -20.22 6.14
C GLY A 28 5.32 -19.16 7.20
N GLU A 29 6.17 -18.18 6.89
CA GLU A 29 6.47 -17.07 7.81
C GLU A 29 5.54 -15.87 7.57
N VAL A 30 4.98 -15.34 8.65
CA VAL A 30 4.27 -14.07 8.63
C VAL A 30 5.30 -12.94 8.50
N ASN A 31 5.10 -12.08 7.52
CA ASN A 31 5.95 -10.95 7.24
C ASN A 31 5.11 -9.66 7.27
N LEU A 32 5.65 -8.60 7.87
CA LEU A 32 5.02 -7.29 7.95
C LEU A 32 5.72 -6.31 7.00
N THR A 33 4.95 -5.44 6.37
CA THR A 33 5.46 -4.32 5.57
C THR A 33 4.56 -3.11 5.77
N SER A 34 5.10 -1.92 5.53
CA SER A 34 4.41 -0.65 5.74
C SER A 34 4.43 0.19 4.47
N TYR A 35 3.47 1.11 4.38
CA TYR A 35 3.42 2.12 3.33
C TYR A 35 3.45 3.50 3.98
N TYR A 36 4.15 4.41 3.32
CA TYR A 36 4.11 5.83 3.61
C TYR A 36 2.98 6.47 2.83
N ALA A 37 2.18 7.29 3.52
CA ALA A 37 1.15 8.12 2.92
C ALA A 37 1.31 9.55 3.47
N ARG A 38 1.20 10.55 2.59
CA ARG A 38 1.13 11.96 2.98
C ARG A 38 0.22 12.75 2.07
N ASN A 39 -0.64 13.58 2.64
CA ASN A 39 -1.49 14.53 1.94
C ASN A 39 -0.75 15.86 1.71
N HIS A 40 -0.41 16.16 0.46
CA HIS A 40 0.23 17.41 0.05
C HIS A 40 -0.75 18.56 -0.23
N SER A 41 -2.05 18.34 -0.07
CA SER A 41 -3.04 19.40 -0.25
C SER A 41 -3.22 20.25 1.01
N ALA A 42 -3.85 21.41 0.83
CA ALA A 42 -4.21 22.32 1.91
C ALA A 42 -5.56 21.98 2.58
N GLN A 43 -6.15 20.84 2.26
CA GLN A 43 -7.45 20.38 2.78
C GLN A 43 -7.35 18.91 3.18
N GLY A 44 -8.25 18.47 4.06
CA GLY A 44 -8.38 17.04 4.35
C GLY A 44 -8.82 16.26 3.11
N VAL A 45 -8.21 15.10 2.88
CA VAL A 45 -8.51 14.24 1.72
C VAL A 45 -8.72 12.82 2.20
N THR A 46 -9.80 12.19 1.72
CA THR A 46 -10.02 10.76 1.90
C THR A 46 -9.48 9.98 0.70
N GLY A 47 -8.73 8.92 0.97
CA GLY A 47 -8.22 8.00 -0.04
C GLY A 47 -8.33 6.56 0.40
N GLN A 48 -8.35 5.66 -0.58
CA GLN A 48 -8.40 4.22 -0.35
C GLN A 48 -7.44 3.54 -1.33
N ALA A 49 -6.54 2.70 -0.82
CA ALA A 49 -5.67 1.90 -1.69
C ALA A 49 -6.39 0.62 -2.13
N VAL A 50 -6.19 0.22 -3.39
CA VAL A 50 -6.72 -1.04 -3.94
C VAL A 50 -5.55 -1.99 -4.23
N PRO A 51 -5.50 -3.17 -3.60
CA PRO A 51 -4.44 -4.15 -3.88
C PRO A 51 -4.55 -4.74 -5.28
N SER A 52 -3.41 -5.07 -5.85
CA SER A 52 -3.32 -6.09 -6.89
C SER A 52 -2.05 -6.94 -6.69
N VAL A 53 -2.10 -8.20 -7.14
CA VAL A 53 -0.96 -9.12 -7.09
C VAL A 53 -0.67 -9.61 -8.50
N SER A 54 0.59 -9.49 -8.91
CA SER A 54 1.10 -9.96 -10.19
C SER A 54 2.40 -10.74 -9.98
N PRO A 55 2.61 -11.87 -10.69
CA PRO A 55 1.68 -12.50 -11.63
C PRO A 55 0.47 -13.15 -10.94
N VAL A 56 -0.65 -13.27 -11.65
CA VAL A 56 -1.94 -13.73 -11.08
C VAL A 56 -1.85 -15.13 -10.46
N ASN A 57 -1.03 -16.03 -11.00
CA ASN A 57 -0.82 -17.36 -10.42
C ASN A 57 -0.18 -17.31 -9.03
N ALA A 58 0.60 -16.27 -8.71
CA ALA A 58 1.20 -16.09 -7.40
C ALA A 58 0.17 -15.67 -6.33
N SER A 59 -0.96 -15.08 -6.72
CA SER A 59 -1.99 -14.61 -5.78
C SER A 59 -2.59 -15.75 -4.94
N ARG A 60 -2.62 -16.97 -5.47
CA ARG A 60 -3.11 -18.17 -4.76
C ARG A 60 -2.26 -18.57 -3.56
N TYR A 61 -1.00 -18.14 -3.52
CA TYR A 61 -0.05 -18.50 -2.47
C TYR A 61 0.19 -17.35 -1.48
N LEU A 62 -0.32 -16.17 -1.78
CA LEU A 62 -0.13 -14.98 -0.94
C LEU A 62 -1.37 -14.81 -0.06
N HIS A 63 -1.24 -15.18 1.21
CA HIS A 63 -2.25 -14.89 2.21
C HIS A 63 -2.03 -13.52 2.80
N LYS A 64 -2.94 -12.60 2.47
CA LYS A 64 -2.97 -11.27 3.03
C LYS A 64 -3.79 -11.31 4.32
N ILE A 65 -3.14 -11.10 5.46
CA ILE A 65 -3.77 -11.22 6.78
C ILE A 65 -4.52 -9.93 7.14
N GLU A 66 -3.90 -8.75 7.01
CA GLU A 66 -4.52 -7.45 7.25
C GLU A 66 -3.94 -6.36 6.32
N CYS A 67 -4.75 -5.42 5.81
CA CYS A 67 -4.27 -4.09 5.42
C CYS A 67 -5.24 -3.03 5.89
N PHE A 68 -4.78 -2.23 6.84
CA PHE A 68 -5.36 -0.93 7.15
C PHE A 68 -5.43 0.00 5.93
N CYS A 69 -4.48 -0.12 4.99
CA CYS A 69 -4.45 0.71 3.77
C CYS A 69 -5.69 0.58 2.86
N PHE A 70 -6.53 -0.44 3.03
CA PHE A 70 -7.68 -0.72 2.13
C PHE A 70 -9.01 -0.28 2.69
N THR A 71 -9.02 0.27 3.89
CA THR A 71 -10.15 1.08 4.34
C THR A 71 -9.94 2.51 3.84
N GLU A 72 -11.01 3.29 3.84
CA GLU A 72 -10.90 4.73 3.64
C GLU A 72 -10.03 5.32 4.74
N GLN A 73 -9.04 6.11 4.31
CA GLN A 73 -8.12 6.83 5.17
C GLN A 73 -8.35 8.31 4.92
N TYR A 74 -8.73 9.04 5.95
CA TYR A 74 -8.81 10.49 5.93
C TYR A 74 -7.50 11.03 6.48
N LEU A 75 -6.80 11.83 5.67
CA LEU A 75 -5.58 12.53 6.07
C LEU A 75 -5.85 14.03 6.09
N GLU A 76 -5.49 14.68 7.18
CA GLU A 76 -5.54 16.14 7.29
C GLU A 76 -4.57 16.81 6.30
N ALA A 77 -4.67 18.13 6.17
CA ALA A 77 -3.78 18.89 5.32
C ALA A 77 -2.31 18.76 5.80
N GLY A 78 -1.43 18.25 4.95
CA GLY A 78 0.01 18.11 5.25
C GLY A 78 0.41 16.87 6.04
N GLU A 79 -0.57 16.08 6.52
CA GLU A 79 -0.39 14.84 7.28
C GLU A 79 0.18 13.71 6.41
#